data_AF-A0A973Q2R7-F1
#
_entry.id   AF-A0A973Q2R7-F1
#
_cell.length_a   1.000
_cell.length_b   1.000
_cell.length_c   1.000
_cell.angle_alpha   90.00
_cell.angle_beta   90.00
_cell.angle_gamma   90.00
#
_symmetry.space_group_name_H-M   'P 1'
#
loop_
_entity.id
_entity.type
_entity.pdbx_description
1 polymer ?
#
loop_
_entity_poly.entity_id
_entity_poly.type
_entity_poly.pdbx_seq_one_letter_code
_entity_poly.pdbx_strand_id
1 'polypeptide(L)'
;MGRTLEDILEAAARGEYPAADGGTTIVPQACDRDAGVIAFTAHAVVFTDEDPAWVRAQLAATDSDPLAAAMNPRFLTALLDRSGRRTDTIDLLTVAPPLPGPPPLPLREIDDPAHPRVARALGHRDDVRVWAADGGVLVLGRGV
;
A
#
# COMPACT_ATOMS: atom_id res chain seq x y z
N MET A 1 -11.33 -17.09 -10.81
CA MET A 1 -10.23 -16.39 -10.11
C MET A 1 -10.83 -15.17 -9.45
N GLY A 2 -10.59 -14.98 -8.16
CA GLY A 2 -11.02 -13.75 -7.47
C GLY A 2 -10.19 -12.55 -7.92
N ARG A 3 -10.74 -11.34 -7.79
CA ARG A 3 -10.03 -10.08 -8.08
C ARG A 3 -8.86 -9.91 -7.10
N THR A 4 -7.70 -9.53 -7.59
CA THR A 4 -6.49 -9.28 -6.79
C THR A 4 -6.36 -7.80 -6.38
N LEU A 5 -5.41 -7.48 -5.49
CA LEU A 5 -5.07 -6.08 -5.20
C LEU A 5 -4.54 -5.37 -6.45
N GLU A 6 -3.69 -6.04 -7.23
CA GLU A 6 -3.12 -5.51 -8.48
C GLU A 6 -4.23 -5.12 -9.46
N ASP A 7 -5.21 -5.99 -9.69
CA ASP A 7 -6.36 -5.69 -10.56
C ASP A 7 -7.11 -4.42 -10.12
N ILE A 8 -7.27 -4.22 -8.81
CA ILE A 8 -7.96 -3.05 -8.25
C ILE A 8 -7.12 -1.78 -8.43
N LEU A 9 -5.82 -1.84 -8.15
CA LEU A 9 -4.93 -0.68 -8.27
C LEU A 9 -4.72 -0.29 -9.73
N GLU A 10 -4.63 -1.25 -10.65
CA GLU A 10 -4.57 -0.98 -12.09
C GLU A 10 -5.86 -0.33 -12.61
N ALA A 11 -7.03 -0.79 -12.15
CA ALA A 11 -8.30 -0.16 -12.48
C ALA A 11 -8.36 1.27 -11.93
N ALA A 12 -7.98 1.48 -10.67
CA ALA A 12 -7.92 2.80 -10.06
C ALA A 12 -6.96 3.74 -10.82
N ALA A 13 -5.83 3.24 -11.32
CA ALA A 13 -4.89 4.00 -12.15
C ALA A 13 -5.48 4.45 -13.50
N ARG A 14 -6.52 3.76 -14.00
CA ARG A 14 -7.31 4.16 -15.18
C ARG A 14 -8.54 5.00 -14.84
N GLY A 15 -8.74 5.35 -13.56
CA GLY A 15 -9.93 6.08 -13.09
C GLY A 15 -11.15 5.19 -12.83
N GLU A 16 -11.00 3.87 -12.85
CA GLU A 16 -12.04 2.89 -12.55
C GLU A 16 -11.97 2.48 -11.07
N TYR A 17 -12.59 3.28 -10.21
CA TYR A 17 -12.56 3.05 -8.76
C TYR A 17 -13.58 2.00 -8.30
N PRO A 18 -13.36 1.35 -7.14
CA PRO A 18 -14.41 0.59 -6.46
C PRO A 18 -15.68 1.41 -6.25
N ALA A 19 -16.83 0.75 -6.23
CA ALA A 19 -18.10 1.43 -5.97
C ALA A 19 -18.09 2.05 -4.56
N ALA A 20 -18.54 3.29 -4.46
CA ALA A 20 -18.70 4.02 -3.19
C ALA A 20 -19.95 3.52 -2.43
N ASP A 21 -19.97 2.24 -2.07
CA ASP A 21 -21.13 1.50 -1.54
C ASP A 21 -21.05 1.23 -0.02
N GLY A 22 -20.00 1.75 0.65
CA GLY A 22 -19.70 1.49 2.05
C GLY A 22 -19.12 0.10 2.31
N GLY A 23 -18.79 -0.65 1.25
CA GLY A 23 -18.29 -2.01 1.33
C GLY A 23 -16.81 -2.12 1.67
N THR A 24 -16.43 -3.31 2.14
CA THR A 24 -15.03 -3.72 2.27
C THR A 24 -14.78 -4.96 1.42
N THR A 25 -13.91 -4.82 0.43
CA THR A 25 -13.37 -5.94 -0.35
C THR A 25 -12.19 -6.55 0.41
N ILE A 26 -12.14 -7.88 0.51
CA ILE A 26 -11.03 -8.61 1.14
C ILE A 26 -10.36 -9.44 0.06
N VAL A 27 -9.05 -9.26 -0.13
CA VAL A 27 -8.23 -9.98 -1.12
C VAL A 27 -7.00 -10.60 -0.45
N PRO A 28 -6.42 -11.67 -1.02
CA PRO A 28 -5.14 -12.22 -0.54
C PRO A 28 -3.98 -11.21 -0.63
N GLN A 29 -2.88 -11.46 0.09
CA GLN A 29 -1.65 -10.70 -0.05
C GLN A 29 -1.07 -10.88 -1.46
N ALA A 30 -0.49 -9.82 -2.03
CA ALA A 30 0.24 -9.93 -3.29
C ALA A 30 1.62 -10.57 -3.10
N CYS A 31 2.20 -10.43 -1.90
CA CYS A 31 3.45 -11.05 -1.48
C CYS A 31 3.49 -11.20 0.05
N ASP A 32 4.39 -12.04 0.56
CA ASP A 32 4.55 -12.28 2.00
C ASP A 32 4.87 -11.01 2.80
N ARG A 33 5.38 -9.95 2.17
CA ARG A 33 5.73 -8.70 2.84
C ARG A 33 4.52 -7.80 3.09
N ASP A 34 3.57 -7.74 2.16
CA ASP A 34 2.60 -6.64 2.11
C ASP A 34 1.21 -7.10 2.56
N ALA A 35 0.71 -6.51 3.64
CA ALA A 35 -0.66 -6.63 4.11
C ALA A 35 -1.15 -5.30 4.67
N GLY A 36 -2.43 -4.99 4.50
CA GLY A 36 -2.96 -3.73 5.01
C GLY A 36 -4.32 -3.35 4.46
N VAL A 37 -4.57 -2.04 4.46
CA VAL A 37 -5.82 -1.42 4.06
C VAL A 37 -5.54 -0.32 3.05
N ILE A 38 -6.23 -0.34 1.92
CA ILE A 38 -6.31 0.79 0.99
C ILE A 38 -7.72 1.37 1.09
N ALA A 39 -7.82 2.62 1.54
CA ALA A 39 -9.09 3.34 1.62
C ALA A 39 -9.35 4.08 0.30
N PHE A 40 -10.51 3.80 -0.30
CA PHE A 40 -11.10 4.55 -1.41
C PHE A 40 -12.26 5.40 -0.88
N THR A 41 -12.90 6.16 -1.77
CA THR A 41 -14.11 6.91 -1.43
C THR A 41 -15.24 5.95 -1.06
N ALA A 42 -15.60 5.93 0.23
CA ALA A 42 -16.64 5.06 0.80
C ALA A 42 -16.51 3.57 0.41
N HIS A 43 -15.28 3.09 0.25
CA HIS A 43 -14.98 1.67 0.05
C HIS A 43 -13.57 1.38 0.58
N ALA A 44 -13.36 0.23 1.21
CA ALA A 44 -12.04 -0.18 1.67
C ALA A 44 -11.62 -1.50 1.01
N VAL A 45 -10.33 -1.67 0.79
CA VAL A 45 -9.74 -2.95 0.39
C VAL A 45 -8.80 -3.39 1.49
N VAL A 46 -9.10 -4.52 2.12
CA VAL A 46 -8.19 -5.19 3.06
C VAL A 46 -7.47 -6.29 2.30
N PHE A 47 -6.15 -6.20 2.21
CA PHE A 47 -5.33 -7.22 1.57
C PHE A 47 -4.53 -7.97 2.64
N THR A 48 -4.86 -9.25 2.83
CA THR A 48 -4.31 -10.09 3.89
C THR A 48 -4.60 -11.57 3.61
N ASP A 49 -3.73 -12.46 4.09
CA ASP A 49 -3.93 -13.91 4.03
C ASP A 49 -4.62 -14.46 5.29
N GLU A 50 -5.01 -13.57 6.21
CA GLU A 50 -5.88 -13.91 7.34
C GLU A 50 -7.29 -14.32 6.88
N ASP A 51 -8.00 -15.06 7.75
CA ASP A 51 -9.36 -15.51 7.48
C ASP A 51 -10.31 -14.31 7.20
N PRO A 52 -10.94 -14.22 6.02
CA PRO A 52 -11.89 -13.16 5.70
C PRO A 52 -13.06 -13.06 6.68
N ALA A 53 -13.50 -14.17 7.29
CA ALA A 53 -14.54 -14.16 8.31
C ALA A 53 -14.08 -13.44 9.59
N TRP A 54 -12.82 -13.65 9.98
CA TRP A 54 -12.20 -12.94 11.10
C TRP A 54 -12.10 -11.43 10.80
N VAL A 55 -11.66 -11.04 9.61
CA VAL A 55 -11.59 -9.62 9.19
C VAL A 55 -12.96 -8.95 9.31
N ARG A 56 -14.01 -9.59 8.78
CA ARG A 56 -15.39 -9.06 8.85
C ARG A 56 -15.87 -8.92 10.30
N ALA A 57 -15.55 -9.90 11.15
CA ALA A 57 -15.91 -9.84 12.57
C ALA A 57 -15.20 -8.69 13.29
N GLN A 58 -13.91 -8.45 13.01
CA GLN A 58 -13.18 -7.33 13.60
C GLN A 58 -13.72 -5.97 13.15
N LEU A 59 -14.04 -5.81 11.85
CA LEU A 59 -14.65 -4.57 11.34
C LEU A 59 -15.98 -4.27 12.03
N ALA A 60 -16.85 -5.27 12.17
CA ALA A 60 -18.14 -5.14 12.85
C ALA A 60 -18.00 -4.81 14.35
N ALA A 61 -16.89 -5.17 14.98
CA ALA A 61 -16.63 -4.94 16.41
C ALA A 61 -16.04 -3.56 16.73
N THR A 62 -15.75 -2.71 15.73
CA THR A 62 -15.09 -1.41 15.94
C THR A 62 -15.96 -0.37 16.67
N ASP A 63 -17.27 -0.60 16.79
CA ASP A 63 -18.26 0.33 17.36
C ASP A 63 -18.06 1.77 16.84
N SER A 64 -17.97 1.89 15.51
CA SER A 64 -17.76 3.16 14.79
C SER A 64 -18.63 3.23 13.54
N ASP A 65 -18.63 4.38 12.87
CA ASP A 65 -19.27 4.50 11.55
C ASP A 65 -18.73 3.40 10.62
N PRO A 66 -19.60 2.61 9.95
CA PRO A 66 -19.17 1.56 9.03
C PRO A 66 -18.16 2.03 7.97
N LEU A 67 -18.26 3.28 7.51
CA LEU A 67 -17.34 3.87 6.54
C LEU A 67 -15.94 4.12 7.13
N ALA A 68 -15.84 4.29 8.45
CA ALA A 68 -14.58 4.50 9.15
C ALA A 68 -13.96 3.20 9.70
N ALA A 69 -14.71 2.11 9.74
CA ALA A 69 -14.32 0.87 10.43
C ALA A 69 -12.96 0.31 9.98
N ALA A 70 -12.68 0.32 8.67
CA ALA A 70 -11.42 -0.21 8.13
C ALA A 70 -10.19 0.66 8.44
N MET A 71 -10.40 1.94 8.78
CA MET A 71 -9.34 2.87 9.20
C MET A 71 -9.37 3.12 10.72
N ASN A 72 -10.27 2.44 11.45
CA ASN A 72 -10.40 2.58 12.88
C ASN A 72 -9.14 2.02 13.58
N PRO A 73 -8.52 2.77 14.52
CA PRO A 73 -7.33 2.31 15.23
C PRO A 73 -7.49 0.92 15.88
N ARG A 74 -8.68 0.57 16.39
CA ARG A 74 -8.92 -0.74 17.02
C ARG A 74 -8.84 -1.88 16.00
N PHE A 75 -9.38 -1.68 14.79
CA PHE A 75 -9.27 -2.67 13.72
C PHE A 75 -7.83 -2.79 13.22
N LEU A 76 -7.16 -1.66 12.99
CA LEU A 76 -5.77 -1.64 12.54
C LEU A 76 -4.85 -2.31 13.56
N THR A 77 -5.00 -2.04 14.86
CA THR A 77 -4.26 -2.73 15.92
C THR A 77 -4.52 -4.24 15.90
N ALA A 78 -5.79 -4.67 15.79
CA ALA A 78 -6.11 -6.08 15.71
C ALA A 78 -5.47 -6.77 14.48
N LEU A 79 -5.46 -6.10 13.32
CA LEU A 79 -4.81 -6.60 12.10
C LEU A 79 -3.29 -6.70 12.26
N LEU A 80 -2.65 -5.71 12.89
CA LEU A 80 -1.21 -5.70 13.15
C LEU A 80 -0.81 -6.81 14.13
N ASP A 81 -1.53 -6.95 15.25
CA ASP A 81 -1.28 -8.00 16.26
C ASP A 81 -1.44 -9.40 15.65
N ARG A 82 -2.49 -9.57 14.84
CA ARG A 82 -2.81 -10.84 14.18
C ARG A 82 -1.73 -11.26 13.18
N SER A 83 -1.29 -10.31 12.35
CA SER A 83 -0.31 -10.56 11.28
C SER A 83 1.15 -10.48 11.76
N GLY A 84 1.41 -10.09 13.01
CA GLY A 84 2.76 -9.86 13.52
C GLY A 84 3.45 -8.65 12.88
N ARG A 85 2.68 -7.71 12.33
CA ARG A 85 3.19 -6.56 11.56
C ARG A 85 3.20 -5.28 12.39
N ARG A 86 3.86 -4.26 11.85
CA ARG A 86 3.89 -2.90 12.39
C ARG A 86 3.50 -1.91 11.31
N THR A 87 3.03 -0.74 11.73
CA THR A 87 2.75 0.39 10.84
C THR A 87 3.44 1.64 11.38
N ASP A 88 3.83 2.54 10.49
CA ASP A 88 4.33 3.86 10.83
C ASP A 88 3.17 4.87 10.79
N THR A 89 2.85 5.37 9.60
CA THR A 89 1.87 6.44 9.39
C THR A 89 0.99 6.08 8.19
N ILE A 90 -0.26 6.52 8.23
CA ILE A 90 -1.15 6.46 7.07
C ILE A 90 -0.66 7.48 6.04
N ASP A 91 -0.49 7.05 4.79
CA ASP A 91 -0.01 7.89 3.69
C ASP A 91 -0.94 7.80 2.48
N LEU A 92 -0.77 8.71 1.53
CA LEU A 92 -1.48 8.73 0.26
C LEU A 92 -0.74 7.91 -0.80
N LEU A 93 -1.44 6.93 -1.37
CA LEU A 93 -0.97 6.23 -2.57
C LEU A 93 -1.36 7.02 -3.83
N THR A 94 -0.37 7.50 -4.57
CA THR A 94 -0.56 8.20 -5.85
C THR A 94 -0.07 7.35 -7.01
N VAL A 95 -0.74 7.44 -8.16
CA VAL A 95 -0.32 6.78 -9.40
C VAL A 95 -0.39 7.76 -10.56
N ALA A 96 0.60 7.70 -11.44
CA ALA A 96 0.65 8.46 -12.68
C ALA A 96 1.36 7.64 -13.77
N PRO A 97 0.93 7.76 -15.05
CA PRO A 97 1.66 7.15 -16.15
C PRO A 97 3.04 7.81 -16.31
N PRO A 98 4.03 7.09 -16.86
CA PRO A 98 5.32 7.68 -17.16
C PRO A 98 5.19 8.77 -18.23
N LEU A 99 6.01 9.82 -18.13
CA LEU A 99 6.16 10.79 -19.19
C LEU A 99 6.96 10.18 -20.37
N PRO A 100 6.70 10.61 -21.62
CA PRO A 100 7.47 10.14 -22.76
C PRO A 100 8.92 10.62 -22.69
N GLY A 101 9.85 9.76 -23.16
CA GLY A 101 11.27 10.08 -23.26
C GLY A 101 12.08 9.78 -21.99
N PRO A 102 13.41 9.99 -22.05
CA PRO A 102 14.26 9.85 -20.87
C PRO A 102 13.97 10.96 -19.85
N PRO A 103 14.27 10.73 -18.55
CA PRO A 103 14.12 11.77 -17.54
C PRO A 103 14.97 12.99 -17.92
N PRO A 104 14.45 14.23 -17.82
CA PRO A 104 15.17 15.46 -18.19
C PRO A 104 16.23 15.85 -17.14
N LEU A 105 16.59 14.91 -16.26
CA LEU A 105 17.53 15.10 -15.16
C LEU A 105 18.70 14.13 -15.34
N PRO A 106 19.95 14.56 -15.15
CA PRO A 106 21.09 13.66 -15.16
C PRO A 106 21.04 12.75 -13.94
N LEU A 107 20.66 11.49 -14.15
CA LEU A 107 20.61 10.47 -13.10
C LEU A 107 21.81 9.53 -13.25
N ARG A 108 22.57 9.36 -12.16
CA ARG A 108 23.66 8.37 -12.09
C ARG A 108 23.29 7.30 -11.08
N GLU A 109 23.18 6.06 -11.52
CA GLU A 109 22.93 4.94 -10.61
C GLU A 109 24.09 4.82 -9.61
N ILE A 110 23.77 4.62 -8.34
CA ILE A 110 24.73 4.53 -7.24
C ILE A 110 24.42 3.35 -6.34
N ASP A 111 25.44 2.90 -5.63
CA ASP A 111 25.31 2.02 -4.48
C ASP A 111 25.73 2.81 -3.22
N ASP A 112 24.75 3.24 -2.43
CA ASP A 112 24.95 3.98 -1.18
C ASP A 112 23.93 3.52 -0.12
N PRO A 113 24.11 2.31 0.43
CA PRO A 113 23.15 1.71 1.36
C PRO A 113 23.10 2.46 2.70
N ALA A 114 24.12 3.26 3.02
CA ALA A 114 24.21 4.02 4.25
C ALA A 114 23.35 5.29 4.24
N HIS A 115 22.97 5.79 3.05
CA HIS A 115 22.11 6.97 2.94
C HIS A 115 20.75 6.70 3.63
N PRO A 116 20.28 7.56 4.56
CA PRO A 116 19.07 7.28 5.36
C PRO A 116 17.81 6.95 4.56
N ARG A 117 17.65 7.56 3.37
CA ARG A 117 16.53 7.26 2.45
C ARG A 117 16.64 5.88 1.79
N VAL A 118 17.86 5.42 1.51
CA VAL A 118 18.11 4.10 0.91
C VAL A 118 17.92 3.02 1.97
N ALA A 119 18.50 3.21 3.16
CA ALA A 119 18.30 2.32 4.29
C ALA A 119 16.80 2.13 4.62
N ARG A 120 16.01 3.23 4.62
CA ARG A 120 14.55 3.13 4.79
C ARG A 120 13.91 2.34 3.65
N ALA A 121 14.26 2.60 2.39
CA ALA A 121 13.66 1.89 1.27
C ALA A 121 13.94 0.39 1.29
N LEU A 122 15.17 -0.03 1.63
CA LEU A 122 15.55 -1.44 1.75
C LEU A 122 14.76 -2.20 2.83
N GLY A 123 14.27 -1.50 3.86
CA GLY A 123 13.41 -2.09 4.89
C GLY A 123 11.93 -2.23 4.49
N HIS A 124 11.48 -1.57 3.42
CA HIS A 124 10.06 -1.46 3.06
C HIS A 124 9.74 -1.84 1.61
N ARG A 125 10.75 -2.08 0.76
CA ARG A 125 10.56 -2.30 -0.69
C ARG A 125 11.54 -3.35 -1.20
N ASP A 126 11.10 -4.09 -2.22
CA ASP A 126 11.96 -4.97 -3.01
C ASP A 126 12.52 -4.22 -4.21
N ASP A 127 13.50 -4.83 -4.88
CA ASP A 127 14.10 -4.33 -6.13
C ASP A 127 14.52 -2.85 -6.03
N VAL A 128 15.08 -2.48 -4.88
CA VAL A 128 15.48 -1.10 -4.60
C VAL A 128 16.62 -0.70 -5.53
N ARG A 129 16.41 0.38 -6.27
CA ARG A 129 17.40 0.99 -7.16
C ARG A 129 17.55 2.47 -6.82
N VAL A 130 18.78 2.95 -6.89
CA VAL A 130 19.16 4.27 -6.35
C VAL A 130 19.92 5.07 -7.39
N TRP A 131 19.54 6.34 -7.55
CA TRP A 131 20.24 7.28 -8.41
C TRP A 131 20.58 8.56 -7.66
N ALA A 132 21.79 9.07 -7.90
CA ALA A 132 22.14 10.44 -7.57
C ALA A 132 21.59 11.39 -8.66
N ALA A 133 21.00 12.49 -8.21
CA ALA A 133 20.64 13.66 -9.01
C ALA A 133 21.35 14.90 -8.42
N ASP A 134 21.33 16.02 -9.14
CA ASP A 134 21.84 17.27 -8.58
C ASP A 134 21.05 17.67 -7.32
N GLY A 135 21.74 17.75 -6.18
CA GLY A 135 21.15 18.07 -4.88
C GLY A 135 20.29 16.99 -4.22
N GLY A 136 20.21 15.75 -4.74
CA GLY A 136 19.32 14.74 -4.17
C GLY A 136 19.55 13.28 -4.58
N VAL A 137 18.70 12.40 -4.03
CA VAL A 137 18.66 10.98 -4.33
C VAL A 137 17.26 10.57 -4.81
N LEU A 138 17.19 9.76 -5.85
CA LEU A 138 15.98 9.07 -6.29
C LEU A 138 16.08 7.61 -5.86
N VAL A 139 15.06 7.10 -5.17
CA VAL A 139 14.97 5.70 -4.76
C VAL A 139 13.66 5.11 -5.29
N LEU A 140 13.78 4.13 -6.17
CA LEU A 140 12.66 3.35 -6.70
C LEU A 140 12.71 1.94 -6.10
N GLY A 141 11.55 1.31 -5.94
CA GLY A 141 11.42 -0.06 -5.48
C GLY A 141 9.98 -0.54 -5.61
N ARG A 142 9.75 -1.82 -5.35
CA ARG A 142 8.43 -2.47 -5.44
C ARG A 142 7.85 -2.68 -4.05
N GLY A 143 6.55 -2.41 -3.93
CA GLY A 143 5.79 -2.52 -2.68
C GLY A 143 4.75 -1.42 -2.60
N VAL A 144 3.72 -1.67 -1.81
CA VAL A 144 2.71 -0.68 -1.44
C VAL A 144 2.83 -0.40 0.05
#